data_AF-A0A1W0A900-F1
#
_entry.id   AF-A0A1W0A900-F1
#
_cell.length_a   1.000
_cell.length_b   1.000
_cell.length_c   1.000
_cell.angle_alpha   90.00
_cell.angle_beta   90.00
_cell.angle_gamma   90.00
#
_symmetry.space_group_name_H-M   'P 1'
#
loop_
_entity.id
_entity.type
_entity.pdbx_description
1 polymer ?
#
loop_
_entity_poly.entity_id
_entity_poly.type
_entity_poly.pdbx_seq_one_letter_code
_entity_poly.pdbx_strand_id
1 'polypeptide(L)'
;MSETPSEIPAGKDGATFSWNEILRVQNLIERCLQQCMSQEDIIVALQNQANIDPNFTRTVWQKLEEQNPSFFYAYTTHLKLKDQILMFNYLVSQQRDMMIAMENPQFKLDETKSTMFRNELSLKREPLLSPIKTDLDTCSFFT
;
A
#
# COMPACT_ATOMS: atom_id res chain seq x y z
N MET A 1 -62.06 13.88 -16.06
CA MET A 1 -61.50 12.60 -15.58
C MET A 1 -60.30 12.31 -16.47
N SER A 2 -59.07 12.70 -16.10
CA SER A 2 -58.12 11.95 -15.23
C SER A 2 -57.71 10.62 -15.94
N GLU A 3 -56.45 10.27 -16.23
CA GLU A 3 -55.17 10.43 -15.52
C GLU A 3 -53.92 10.22 -16.44
N THR A 4 -52.82 10.90 -16.07
CA THR A 4 -51.37 10.55 -16.06
C THR A 4 -50.64 9.83 -17.22
N PRO A 5 -49.54 10.41 -17.73
CA PRO A 5 -48.43 9.69 -18.37
C PRO A 5 -47.54 8.99 -17.32
N SER A 6 -47.25 7.71 -17.58
CA SER A 6 -46.38 6.83 -16.79
C SER A 6 -44.96 7.40 -16.70
N GLU A 7 -44.50 7.63 -15.47
CA GLU A 7 -43.10 7.90 -15.15
C GLU A 7 -42.22 6.72 -15.56
N ILE A 8 -41.20 7.01 -16.38
CA ILE A 8 -40.06 6.12 -16.60
C ILE A 8 -39.12 6.33 -15.40
N PRO A 9 -38.73 5.28 -14.66
CA PRO A 9 -37.85 5.44 -13.52
C PRO A 9 -36.49 5.89 -14.02
N ALA A 10 -36.10 7.10 -13.61
CA ALA A 10 -34.79 7.67 -13.85
C ALA A 10 -33.71 6.66 -13.40
N GLY A 11 -32.81 6.36 -14.32
CA GLY A 11 -31.65 5.51 -14.06
C GLY A 11 -30.83 6.06 -12.91
N LYS A 12 -30.89 5.32 -11.80
CA LYS A 12 -29.96 5.22 -10.68
C LYS A 12 -28.68 6.04 -10.86
N ASP A 13 -28.77 7.29 -10.45
CA ASP A 13 -27.80 8.06 -9.70
C ASP A 13 -26.33 7.74 -10.02
N GLY A 14 -25.80 8.43 -11.02
CA GLY A 14 -24.37 8.75 -11.03
C GLY A 14 -24.07 9.54 -9.77
N ALA A 15 -23.58 8.85 -8.73
CA ALA A 15 -23.29 9.43 -7.44
C ALA A 15 -22.33 10.62 -7.63
N THR A 16 -22.85 11.83 -7.47
CA THR A 16 -22.06 13.06 -7.51
C THR A 16 -21.27 13.14 -6.21
N PHE A 17 -20.06 12.58 -6.22
CA PHE A 17 -19.16 12.65 -5.07
C PHE A 17 -18.77 14.10 -4.78
N SER A 18 -18.70 14.47 -3.51
CA SER A 18 -18.24 15.81 -3.13
C SER A 18 -16.72 15.92 -3.26
N TRP A 19 -16.22 17.11 -3.59
CA TRP A 19 -14.77 17.37 -3.66
C TRP A 19 -14.04 17.03 -2.35
N ASN A 20 -14.70 17.26 -1.21
CA ASN A 20 -14.15 16.92 0.11
C ASN A 20 -13.96 15.40 0.28
N GLU A 21 -14.87 14.58 -0.23
CA GLU A 21 -14.75 13.12 -0.18
C GLU A 21 -13.61 12.63 -1.08
N ILE A 22 -13.48 13.18 -2.28
CA ILE A 22 -12.39 12.84 -3.20
C ILE A 22 -11.04 13.16 -2.54
N LEU A 23 -10.90 14.37 -1.98
CA LEU A 23 -9.67 14.79 -1.32
C LEU A 23 -9.36 13.93 -0.08
N ARG A 24 -10.38 13.56 0.69
CA ARG A 24 -10.23 12.64 1.84
C ARG A 24 -9.72 11.28 1.39
N VAL A 25 -10.30 10.70 0.34
CA VAL A 25 -9.88 9.38 -0.17
C VAL A 25 -8.48 9.45 -0.77
N GLN A 26 -8.15 10.50 -1.51
CA GLN A 26 -6.79 10.74 -2.01
C GLN A 26 -5.76 10.74 -0.86
N ASN A 27 -5.99 11.52 0.20
CA ASN A 27 -5.08 11.58 1.35
C ASN A 27 -4.90 10.20 2.01
N LEU A 28 -5.97 9.40 2.08
CA LEU A 28 -5.87 8.04 2.62
C LEU A 28 -5.04 7.14 1.71
N ILE A 29 -5.24 7.21 0.39
CA ILE A 29 -4.44 6.47 -0.59
C ILE A 29 -2.96 6.87 -0.47
N GLU A 30 -2.65 8.16 -0.39
CA GLU A 30 -1.26 8.65 -0.24
C GLU A 30 -0.59 8.10 1.03
N ARG A 31 -1.31 8.05 2.16
CA ARG A 31 -0.81 7.45 3.39
C ARG A 31 -0.57 5.94 3.28
N CYS A 32 -1.38 5.22 2.49
CA CYS A 32 -1.15 3.81 2.25
C CYS A 32 0.01 3.58 1.26
N LEU A 33 0.17 4.46 0.27
CA LEU A 33 1.30 4.43 -0.65
C LEU A 33 2.63 4.57 0.11
N GLN A 34 2.70 5.50 1.07
CA GLN A 34 3.85 5.67 1.97
C GLN A 34 4.18 4.39 2.76
N GLN A 35 3.17 3.59 3.10
CA GLN A 35 3.33 2.29 3.79
C GLN A 35 3.69 1.16 2.83
N CYS A 36 3.91 1.44 1.55
CA CYS A 36 4.31 0.46 0.54
C CYS A 36 3.31 -0.69 0.39
N MET A 37 2.00 -0.38 0.45
CA MET A 37 0.90 -1.33 0.24
C MET A 37 0.60 -1.52 -1.24
N SER A 38 0.20 -2.74 -1.63
CA SER A 38 -0.29 -2.99 -2.99
C SER A 38 -1.64 -2.31 -3.23
N GLN A 39 -2.03 -2.10 -4.49
CA GLN A 39 -3.34 -1.51 -4.82
C GLN A 39 -4.49 -2.32 -4.19
N GLU A 40 -4.37 -3.65 -4.23
CA GLU A 40 -5.34 -4.58 -3.65
C GLU A 40 -5.44 -4.40 -2.13
N ASP A 41 -4.30 -4.34 -1.43
CA ASP A 41 -4.26 -4.12 0.01
C ASP A 41 -4.88 -2.78 0.39
N ILE A 42 -4.64 -1.74 -0.41
CA ILE A 42 -5.21 -0.40 -0.20
C ILE A 42 -6.72 -0.43 -0.34
N ILE A 43 -7.24 -1.05 -1.39
CA ILE A 43 -8.69 -1.16 -1.61
C ILE A 43 -9.35 -1.89 -0.43
N VAL A 44 -8.78 -3.01 0.01
CA VAL A 44 -9.27 -3.78 1.15
C VAL A 44 -9.17 -2.98 2.45
N ALA A 45 -8.05 -2.29 2.69
CA ALA A 45 -7.85 -1.49 3.89
C ALA A 45 -8.84 -0.32 3.97
N LEU A 46 -9.06 0.39 2.87
CA LEU A 46 -10.00 1.52 2.83
C LEU A 46 -11.45 1.08 2.95
N GLN A 47 -11.80 -0.08 2.38
CA GLN A 47 -13.11 -0.69 2.59
C GLN A 47 -13.31 -1.05 4.07
N ASN A 48 -12.37 -1.75 4.69
CA ASN A 48 -12.53 -2.27 6.04
C ASN A 48 -12.41 -1.20 7.14
N GLN A 49 -11.49 -0.24 6.98
CA GLN A 49 -11.16 0.73 8.03
C GLN A 49 -11.93 2.05 7.89
N ALA A 50 -12.30 2.43 6.67
CA ALA A 50 -12.93 3.71 6.39
C ALA A 50 -14.31 3.57 5.74
N ASN A 51 -14.80 2.34 5.52
CA ASN A 51 -16.08 2.03 4.88
C ASN A 51 -16.25 2.71 3.52
N ILE A 52 -15.17 2.80 2.75
CA ILE A 52 -15.15 3.40 1.41
C ILE A 52 -15.51 2.32 0.38
N ASP A 53 -16.36 2.65 -0.59
CA ASP A 53 -16.68 1.76 -1.71
C ASP A 53 -15.41 1.44 -2.52
N PRO A 54 -15.05 0.14 -2.69
CA PRO A 54 -13.94 -0.28 -3.54
C PRO A 54 -13.96 0.29 -4.96
N ASN A 55 -15.14 0.48 -5.55
CA ASN A 55 -15.24 1.05 -6.90
C ASN A 55 -14.84 2.53 -6.90
N PHE A 56 -15.25 3.29 -5.88
CA PHE A 56 -14.85 4.67 -5.72
C PHE A 56 -13.34 4.80 -5.51
N THR A 57 -12.75 3.96 -4.65
CA THR A 57 -11.30 3.92 -4.45
C THR A 57 -10.55 3.62 -5.76
N ARG A 58 -11.01 2.66 -6.58
CA ARG A 58 -10.39 2.38 -7.89
C ARG A 58 -10.45 3.58 -8.82
N THR A 59 -11.57 4.30 -8.87
CA THR A 59 -11.70 5.49 -9.73
C THR A 59 -10.73 6.59 -9.30
N VAL A 60 -10.61 6.86 -7.99
CA VAL A 60 -9.66 7.86 -7.47
C VAL A 60 -8.22 7.43 -7.74
N TRP A 61 -7.90 6.15 -7.50
CA TRP A 61 -6.59 5.58 -7.81
C TRP A 61 -6.23 5.73 -9.29
N GLN A 62 -7.12 5.33 -10.20
CA GLN A 62 -6.90 5.44 -11.64
C GLN A 62 -6.61 6.90 -12.02
N LYS A 63 -7.34 7.85 -11.44
CA LYS A 63 -7.09 9.27 -11.70
C LYS A 63 -5.73 9.72 -11.19
N LEU A 64 -5.30 9.27 -10.01
CA LEU A 64 -3.96 9.57 -9.49
C LEU A 64 -2.86 9.01 -10.39
N GLU A 65 -3.04 7.79 -10.91
CA GLU A 65 -2.10 7.13 -11.81
C GLU A 65 -2.00 7.86 -13.16
N GLU A 66 -3.14 8.24 -13.74
CA GLU A 66 -3.19 9.04 -14.97
C GLU A 66 -2.49 10.40 -14.82
N GLN A 67 -2.61 11.05 -13.66
CA GLN A 67 -1.98 12.35 -13.40
C GLN A 67 -0.48 12.24 -13.07
N ASN A 68 -0.04 11.10 -12.52
CA ASN A 68 1.33 10.93 -12.00
C ASN A 68 1.99 9.62 -12.49
N PRO A 69 2.05 9.35 -13.80
CA PRO A 69 2.46 8.04 -14.32
C PRO A 69 3.89 7.65 -13.92
N SER A 70 4.82 8.62 -13.93
CA SER A 70 6.21 8.38 -13.55
C SER A 70 6.36 7.94 -12.08
N PHE A 71 5.54 8.50 -11.18
CA PHE A 71 5.53 8.12 -9.78
C PHE A 71 5.04 6.68 -9.61
N PHE A 72 3.90 6.32 -10.21
CA PHE A 72 3.33 4.97 -10.09
C PHE A 72 4.20 3.90 -10.75
N TYR A 73 4.94 4.23 -11.82
CA TYR A 73 5.95 3.36 -12.39
C TYR A 73 7.10 3.07 -11.41
N ALA A 74 7.65 4.12 -10.79
CA ALA A 74 8.69 3.99 -9.77
C ALA A 74 8.19 3.22 -8.54
N TYR A 75 6.95 3.51 -8.11
CA TYR A 75 6.30 2.85 -6.99
C TYR A 75 6.09 1.36 -7.23
N THR A 76 5.60 0.98 -8.41
CA THR A 76 5.44 -0.43 -8.79
C THR A 76 6.78 -1.16 -8.79
N THR A 77 7.84 -0.51 -9.28
CA THR A 77 9.20 -1.05 -9.23
C THR A 77 9.68 -1.23 -7.79
N HIS A 78 9.43 -0.24 -6.94
CA HIS A 78 9.76 -0.30 -5.51
C HIS A 78 9.04 -1.45 -4.79
N LEU A 79 7.75 -1.67 -5.06
CA LEU A 79 6.99 -2.79 -4.49
C LEU A 79 7.61 -4.14 -4.90
N LYS A 80 7.91 -4.33 -6.19
CA LYS A 80 8.54 -5.56 -6.69
C LYS A 80 9.90 -5.80 -6.02
N LEU A 81 10.71 -4.76 -5.85
CA LEU A 81 12.00 -4.87 -5.18
C LEU A 81 11.83 -5.27 -3.70
N LYS A 82 10.88 -4.64 -2.99
CA LYS A 82 10.54 -5.01 -1.61
C LYS A 82 10.20 -6.49 -1.51
N ASP A 83 9.34 -6.98 -2.40
CA ASP A 83 8.89 -8.38 -2.37
C ASP A 83 10.02 -9.36 -2.69
N GLN A 84 10.92 -9.01 -3.62
CA GLN A 84 12.12 -9.79 -3.89
C GLN A 84 13.06 -9.86 -2.69
N ILE A 85 13.30 -8.73 -2.00
CA ILE A 85 14.12 -8.70 -0.78
C ILE A 85 13.49 -9.56 0.32
N LEU A 86 12.18 -9.46 0.51
CA LEU A 86 11.45 -10.28 1.48
C LEU A 86 11.55 -11.77 1.18
N MET A 87 11.38 -12.16 -0.08
CA MET A 87 11.53 -13.55 -0.51
C MET A 87 12.96 -14.06 -0.31
N PHE A 88 13.96 -13.26 -0.68
CA PHE A 88 15.37 -13.60 -0.46
C PHE A 88 15.66 -13.79 1.03
N ASN A 89 15.23 -12.86 1.88
CA ASN A 89 15.41 -12.96 3.33
C ASN A 89 14.73 -14.20 3.92
N TYR A 90 13.54 -14.56 3.41
CA TYR A 90 12.86 -15.79 3.79
C TYR A 90 13.71 -17.02 3.43
N LEU A 91 14.17 -17.12 2.19
CA LEU A 91 15.00 -18.25 1.73
C LEU A 91 16.32 -18.36 2.51
N VAL A 92 16.98 -17.24 2.79
CA VAL A 92 18.19 -17.21 3.62
C VAL A 92 17.91 -17.68 5.05
N SER A 93 16.76 -17.32 5.63
CA SER A 93 16.35 -17.84 6.94
C SER A 93 16.16 -19.36 6.89
N GLN A 94 15.44 -19.87 5.89
CA GLN A 94 15.24 -21.30 5.73
C GLN A 94 16.58 -22.05 5.59
N GLN A 95 17.53 -21.50 4.83
CA GLN A 95 18.86 -22.08 4.68
C GLN A 95 19.62 -22.12 6.02
N ARG A 96 19.58 -21.03 6.78
CA ARG A 96 20.20 -20.96 8.11
C ARG A 96 19.61 -22.03 9.02
N ASP A 97 18.29 -22.17 9.06
CA ASP A 97 17.60 -23.10 9.95
C ASP A 97 17.94 -24.56 9.61
N MET A 98 18.08 -24.88 8.32
CA MET A 98 18.57 -26.18 7.87
C MET A 98 20.02 -26.45 8.31
N MET A 99 20.92 -25.46 8.20
CA MET A 99 22.31 -25.60 8.63
C MET A 99 22.42 -25.80 10.14
N ILE A 100 21.66 -25.04 10.94
CA ILE A 100 21.60 -25.21 12.40
C ILE A 100 21.08 -26.61 12.76
N ALA A 101 20.02 -27.08 12.09
CA ALA A 101 19.46 -28.41 12.34
C ALA A 101 20.43 -29.55 11.96
N MET A 102 21.27 -29.34 10.93
CA MET A 102 22.31 -30.29 10.53
C MET A 102 23.50 -30.31 11.49
N GLU A 103 23.85 -29.17 12.09
CA GLU A 103 24.98 -29.03 13.02
C GLU A 103 24.62 -29.40 14.47
N ASN A 104 23.35 -29.25 14.88
CA ASN A 104 22.84 -29.68 16.19
C ASN A 104 21.34 -30.04 16.16
N PRO A 105 20.97 -31.34 16.07
CA PRO A 105 19.58 -31.80 15.94
C PRO A 105 18.66 -31.48 17.15
N GLN A 106 19.22 -31.08 18.30
CA GLN A 106 18.47 -30.78 19.54
C GLN A 106 18.19 -29.28 19.74
N PHE A 107 18.77 -28.39 18.92
CA PHE A 107 18.58 -26.95 19.08
C PHE A 107 17.25 -26.49 18.46
N LYS A 108 16.22 -26.29 19.29
CA LYS A 108 14.98 -25.59 18.87
C LYS A 108 15.26 -24.09 18.80
N LEU A 109 15.35 -23.54 17.60
CA LEU A 109 15.39 -22.09 17.41
C LEU A 109 14.03 -21.50 17.78
N ASP A 110 14.02 -20.60 18.76
CA ASP A 110 12.84 -19.89 19.23
C ASP A 110 12.30 -18.97 18.10
N GLU A 111 11.24 -19.42 17.42
CA GLU A 111 10.58 -18.77 16.27
C GLU A 111 10.23 -17.30 16.53
N THR A 112 10.11 -16.93 17.80
CA THR A 112 9.69 -15.61 18.30
C THR A 112 10.56 -14.45 17.77
N LYS A 113 11.85 -14.69 17.44
CA LYS A 113 12.74 -13.65 16.87
C LYS A 113 12.59 -13.46 15.36
N SER A 114 12.16 -14.48 14.62
CA SER A 114 11.93 -14.39 13.17
C SER A 114 10.67 -13.55 12.87
N THR A 115 9.65 -13.69 13.70
CA THR A 115 8.45 -12.82 13.67
C THR A 115 8.73 -11.38 14.07
N MET A 116 9.72 -11.11 14.93
CA MET A 116 10.11 -9.73 15.26
C MET A 116 10.73 -9.00 14.06
N PHE A 117 11.52 -9.69 13.22
CA PHE A 117 12.08 -9.09 12.01
C PHE A 117 11.01 -8.73 10.96
N ARG A 118 9.89 -9.46 10.97
CA ARG A 118 8.73 -9.19 10.10
C ARG A 118 7.96 -7.93 10.53
N ASN A 119 7.93 -7.63 11.84
CA ASN A 119 7.23 -6.48 12.41
C ASN A 119 8.13 -5.23 12.59
N GLU A 120 9.44 -5.40 12.78
CA GLU A 120 10.39 -4.28 12.94
C GLU A 120 10.69 -3.53 11.64
N LEU A 121 10.59 -4.18 10.47
CA LEU A 121 10.69 -3.49 9.17
C LEU A 121 9.57 -2.45 8.95
N SER A 122 8.46 -2.54 9.69
CA SER A 122 7.38 -1.55 9.72
C SER A 122 7.50 -0.50 10.82
N LEU A 123 8.36 -0.68 11.84
CA LEU A 123 8.36 0.17 13.04
C LEU A 123 9.71 0.76 13.47
N LYS A 124 10.84 0.36 12.88
CA LYS A 124 12.12 1.07 13.07
C LYS A 124 12.92 1.15 11.78
N ARG A 125 12.62 2.14 10.93
CA ARG A 125 13.61 2.69 10.01
C ARG A 125 14.48 3.69 10.77
N GLU A 126 15.48 3.23 11.50
CA GLU A 126 16.68 4.06 11.69
C GLU A 126 17.58 3.89 10.45
N PRO A 127 18.03 4.97 9.80
CA PRO A 127 18.87 4.85 8.61
C PRO A 127 20.23 4.27 9.00
N LEU A 128 20.52 3.03 8.60
CA LEU A 128 21.84 2.40 8.78
C LEU A 128 22.90 2.92 7.79
N LEU A 129 22.57 3.95 7.01
CA LEU A 129 23.50 4.68 6.18
C LEU A 129 23.44 6.13 6.63
N SER A 130 24.58 6.66 7.12
CA SER A 130 24.78 8.09 7.26
C SER A 130 24.28 8.79 5.98
N PRO A 131 23.56 9.93 6.08
CA PRO A 131 23.04 10.61 4.91
C PRO A 131 24.18 10.83 3.91
N ILE A 132 24.16 10.10 2.80
CA ILE A 132 24.86 10.56 1.61
C ILE A 132 24.17 11.88 1.32
N LYS A 133 24.91 12.99 1.41
CA LYS A 133 24.46 14.31 0.99
C LYS A 133 24.13 14.24 -0.50
N THR A 134 22.95 13.74 -0.82
CA THR A 134 22.25 14.09 -2.05
C THR A 134 21.58 15.41 -1.73
N ASP A 135 22.01 16.44 -2.44
CA ASP A 135 21.51 17.80 -2.47
C ASP A 135 20.02 17.85 -2.88
N LEU A 136 19.16 17.26 -2.05
CA LEU A 136 17.73 17.07 -2.27
C LEU A 136 16.91 18.10 -1.48
N ASP A 137 17.49 19.26 -1.25
CA ASP A 137 16.76 20.49 -0.92
C ASP A 137 15.83 20.95 -2.09
N THR A 138 15.71 20.17 -3.17
CA THR A 138 14.80 20.41 -4.30
C THR A 138 13.32 20.07 -3.99
N CYS A 139 13.00 19.47 -2.83
CA CYS A 139 11.60 19.23 -2.44
C CYS A 139 10.89 20.44 -1.79
N SER A 140 11.34 21.67 -2.07
CA SER A 140 10.58 22.90 -1.79
C SER A 140 9.49 23.22 -2.83
N PHE A 141 8.94 22.24 -3.55
CA PHE A 141 8.00 22.50 -4.66
C PHE A 141 6.51 22.54 -4.30
N PHE A 142 6.13 22.57 -3.02
CA PHE A 142 4.75 22.86 -2.63
C PHE A 142 4.67 23.80 -1.43
N THR A 143 4.87 25.10 -1.69
CA THR A 143 4.15 26.23 -1.04
C THR A 143 3.96 27.31 -2.08
#